data_AF-A0A8R1IWH7-F1
#
_entry.id   AF-A0A8R1IWH7-F1
#
_cell.length_a   1.000
_cell.length_b   1.000
_cell.length_c   1.000
_cell.angle_alpha   90.00
_cell.angle_beta   90.00
_cell.angle_gamma   90.00
#
_symmetry.space_group_name_H-M   'P 1'
#
loop_
_entity.id
_entity.type
_entity.pdbx_description
1 polymer ?
#
loop_
_entity_poly.entity_id
_entity_poly.type
_entity_poly.pdbx_seq_one_letter_code
_entity_poly.pdbx_strand_id
1 'polypeptide(L)'
;MDQIEDVCTDLQTIKGENAIIVKLRDGFKEPKICLTNSDEISLKEWHTSLRTAHKVSSELLQRMGRKAIKIYGVVNHDPMLQEGERPQSVTRAFLNRASSVDSGV
;
A
#
# COMPACT_ATOMS: atom_id res chain seq x y z
N MET A 1 7.64 1.07 1.65
CA MET A 1 6.86 -0.03 1.02
C MET A 1 5.50 0.46 0.59
N ASP A 2 4.77 1.07 1.50
CA ASP A 2 3.77 2.09 1.19
C ASP A 2 4.17 3.08 0.08
N GLN A 3 5.42 3.56 0.04
CA GLN A 3 5.87 4.52 -0.99
C GLN A 3 6.27 3.89 -2.33
N ILE A 4 6.57 2.60 -2.33
CA ILE A 4 6.97 1.86 -3.53
C ILE A 4 5.70 1.26 -4.11
N GLU A 5 5.45 1.54 -5.38
CA GLU A 5 4.31 0.97 -6.09
C GLU A 5 4.67 -0.43 -6.62
N ASP A 6 5.83 -0.53 -7.28
CA ASP A 6 6.26 -1.73 -7.98
C ASP A 6 7.79 -1.75 -8.20
N VAL A 7 8.33 -2.96 -8.40
CA VAL A 7 9.69 -3.18 -8.90
C VAL A 7 9.56 -3.91 -10.23
N CYS A 8 10.01 -3.31 -11.32
CA CYS A 8 9.82 -3.87 -12.66
C CYS A 8 10.32 -5.32 -12.77
N THR A 9 9.54 -6.14 -13.47
CA THR A 9 9.80 -7.57 -13.69
C THR A 9 11.12 -7.82 -14.39
N ASP A 10 11.45 -6.95 -15.34
CA ASP A 10 12.61 -7.06 -16.22
C ASP A 10 13.56 -5.88 -16.00
N LEU A 11 14.85 -6.13 -16.20
CA LEU A 11 15.85 -5.06 -16.25
C LEU A 11 15.59 -4.21 -17.51
N GLN A 12 15.76 -2.90 -17.37
CA GLN A 12 15.64 -1.98 -18.50
C GLN A 12 16.98 -1.37 -18.83
N THR A 13 17.26 -1.17 -20.13
CA THR A 13 18.46 -0.47 -20.56
C THR A 13 18.24 1.04 -20.47
N ILE A 14 19.01 1.71 -19.62
CA ILE A 14 18.98 3.16 -19.44
C ILE A 14 20.37 3.69 -19.77
N LYS A 15 20.46 4.56 -20.79
CA LYS A 15 21.73 5.17 -21.24
C LYS A 15 22.84 4.15 -21.56
N GLY A 16 22.46 2.95 -22.01
CA GLY A 16 23.39 1.87 -22.35
C GLY A 16 23.74 0.93 -21.20
N GLU A 17 23.25 1.17 -19.98
CA GLU A 17 23.44 0.28 -18.83
C GLU A 17 22.15 -0.45 -18.46
N ASN A 18 22.29 -1.69 -17.97
CA ASN A 18 21.15 -2.40 -17.38
C ASN A 18 20.78 -1.77 -16.04
N ALA A 19 19.49 -1.51 -15.84
CA ALA A 19 18.97 -0.84 -14.68
C ALA A 19 17.78 -1.60 -14.08
N ILE A 20 17.74 -1.65 -12.75
CA ILE A 20 16.54 -2.01 -11.99
C ILE A 20 15.67 -0.76 -11.89
N ILE A 21 14.41 -0.87 -12.27
CA ILE A 21 13.45 0.22 -12.17
C ILE A 21 12.51 -0.04 -11.00
N VAL A 22 12.52 0.88 -10.03
CA VAL A 22 11.59 0.90 -8.89
C VAL A 22 10.63 2.05 -9.10
N LYS A 23 9.33 1.76 -9.19
CA LYS A 23 8.27 2.77 -9.31
C LYS A 23 7.82 3.20 -7.92
N LEU A 24 7.71 4.52 -7.75
CA LEU A 24 7.19 5.12 -6.54
C LEU A 24 5.72 5.47 -6.75
N ARG A 25 4.94 5.51 -5.67
CA ARG A 25 3.54 5.94 -5.73
C ARG A 25 3.42 7.41 -6.11
N ASP A 26 2.21 7.84 -6.45
CA ASP A 26 1.93 9.24 -6.73
C ASP A 26 2.22 10.14 -5.51
N GLY A 27 2.69 11.37 -5.78
CA GLY A 27 3.01 12.37 -4.75
C GLY A 27 4.51 12.60 -4.54
N PHE A 28 5.38 11.79 -5.14
CA PHE A 28 6.82 12.07 -5.20
C PHE A 28 7.18 12.91 -6.42
N LYS A 29 8.16 13.80 -6.25
CA LYS A 29 8.71 14.63 -7.33
C LYS A 29 9.29 13.77 -8.48
N GLU A 30 9.91 12.66 -8.12
CA GLU A 30 10.45 11.68 -9.07
C GLU A 30 9.59 10.40 -9.00
N PRO A 31 8.99 9.94 -10.11
CA PRO A 31 8.07 8.81 -10.09
C PRO A 31 8.77 7.45 -10.05
N LYS A 32 10.10 7.41 -10.26
CA LYS A 32 10.87 6.17 -10.30
C LYS A 32 12.32 6.37 -9.88
N ILE A 33 12.91 5.29 -9.39
CA ILE A 33 14.33 5.18 -9.09
C ILE A 33 14.94 4.18 -10.07
N CYS A 34 16.06 4.55 -10.68
CA CYS A 34 16.85 3.67 -11.54
C CYS A 34 18.13 3.29 -10.79
N LEU A 35 18.36 1.98 -10.58
CA LEU A 35 19.58 1.47 -9.96
C LEU A 35 20.40 0.77 -11.03
N THR A 36 21.63 1.23 -11.25
CA THR A 36 22.61 0.56 -12.12
C THR A 36 23.77 0.06 -11.28
N ASN A 37 24.42 -1.00 -11.76
CA ASN A 37 25.64 -1.55 -11.16
C ASN A 37 26.52 -2.09 -12.28
N SER A 38 27.83 -1.87 -12.20
CA SER A 38 28.80 -2.35 -13.18
C SER A 38 28.94 -3.88 -13.17
N ASP A 39 28.75 -4.50 -12.00
CA ASP A 39 28.70 -5.96 -11.90
C ASP A 39 27.29 -6.48 -12.21
N GLU A 40 27.16 -7.17 -13.35
CA GLU A 40 25.90 -7.74 -13.79
C GLU A 40 25.37 -8.85 -12.89
N ILE A 41 26.25 -9.61 -12.23
CA ILE A 41 25.83 -10.71 -11.36
C ILE A 41 25.17 -10.12 -10.13
N SER A 42 25.86 -9.19 -9.46
CA SER A 42 25.28 -8.45 -8.34
C SER A 42 23.99 -7.75 -8.75
N LEU A 43 23.93 -7.08 -9.90
CA LEU A 43 22.69 -6.42 -10.35
C LEU A 43 21.50 -7.39 -10.44
N LYS A 44 21.70 -8.59 -11.00
CA LYS A 44 20.66 -9.63 -11.12
C LYS A 44 20.23 -10.19 -9.75
N GLU A 45 21.16 -10.33 -8.81
CA GLU A 45 20.88 -10.75 -7.44
C GLU A 45 20.07 -9.68 -6.69
N TRP A 46 20.49 -8.42 -6.78
CA TRP A 46 19.76 -7.28 -6.22
C TRP A 46 18.36 -7.17 -6.81
N HIS A 47 18.20 -7.35 -8.12
CA HIS A 47 16.89 -7.34 -8.79
C HIS A 47 15.96 -8.40 -8.22
N THR A 48 16.44 -9.63 -8.08
CA THR A 48 15.65 -10.73 -7.52
C THR A 48 15.32 -10.52 -6.05
N SER A 49 16.31 -10.06 -5.27
CA SER A 49 16.15 -9.76 -3.84
C SER A 49 15.14 -8.63 -3.62
N LEU A 50 15.23 -7.54 -4.37
CA LEU A 50 14.32 -6.39 -4.29
C LEU A 50 12.88 -6.76 -4.65
N ARG A 51 12.67 -7.55 -5.72
CA ARG A 51 11.31 -8.04 -6.07
C ARG A 51 10.72 -8.89 -4.95
N THR A 52 11.53 -9.77 -4.37
CA THR A 52 11.10 -10.66 -3.28
C THR A 52 10.79 -9.85 -2.03
N ALA A 53 11.68 -8.94 -1.64
CA ALA A 53 11.49 -8.05 -0.50
C ALA A 53 10.23 -7.20 -0.67
N HIS A 54 10.01 -6.60 -1.85
CA HIS A 54 8.82 -5.83 -2.18
C HIS A 54 7.55 -6.68 -2.02
N LYS A 55 7.51 -7.88 -2.60
CA LYS A 55 6.35 -8.78 -2.47
C LYS A 55 6.05 -9.14 -1.01
N VAL A 56 7.04 -9.65 -0.29
CA VAL A 56 6.86 -10.14 1.09
C VAL A 56 6.42 -9.01 2.03
N SER A 57 7.06 -7.86 1.92
CA SER A 57 6.73 -6.70 2.76
C SER A 57 5.39 -6.05 2.38
N SER A 58 4.98 -6.08 1.10
CA SER A 58 3.63 -5.66 0.67
C SER A 58 2.55 -6.54 1.27
N GLU A 59 2.72 -7.87 1.20
CA GLU A 59 1.79 -8.82 1.80
C GLU A 59 1.69 -8.64 3.31
N LEU A 60 2.83 -8.39 3.98
CA LEU A 60 2.86 -8.09 5.41
C LEU A 60 2.07 -6.83 5.75
N LEU A 61 2.31 -5.73 5.03
CA LEU A 61 1.63 -4.44 5.25
C LEU A 61 0.11 -4.58 5.04
N GLN A 62 -0.32 -5.30 4.01
CA GLN A 62 -1.75 -5.58 3.79
C GLN A 62 -2.37 -6.37 4.94
N ARG A 63 -1.68 -7.39 5.47
CA ARG A 63 -2.16 -8.17 6.62
C ARG A 63 -2.26 -7.30 7.88
N MET A 64 -1.27 -6.42 8.10
CA MET A 64 -1.28 -5.47 9.20
C MET A 64 -2.43 -4.47 9.08
N GLY A 65 -2.67 -3.90 7.89
CA GLY A 65 -3.80 -3.01 7.63
C GLY A 65 -5.14 -3.67 7.97
N ARG A 66 -5.37 -4.91 7.52
CA ARG A 66 -6.59 -5.67 7.86
C ARG A 66 -6.73 -5.93 9.37
N LYS A 67 -5.63 -6.21 10.07
CA LYS A 67 -5.64 -6.39 11.53
C LYS A 67 -5.96 -5.08 12.25
N ALA A 68 -5.33 -3.98 11.86
CA ALA A 68 -5.58 -2.66 12.43
C ALA A 68 -7.06 -2.27 12.27
N ILE A 69 -7.63 -2.45 11.08
CA ILE A 69 -9.06 -2.23 10.82
C ILE A 69 -9.96 -3.02 11.77
N LYS A 70 -9.66 -4.31 12.01
CA LYS A 70 -10.47 -5.16 12.89
C LYS A 70 -10.41 -4.73 14.36
N ILE A 71 -9.24 -4.28 14.82
CA ILE A 71 -8.99 -3.94 16.23
C ILE A 71 -9.52 -2.53 16.53
N TYR A 72 -9.29 -1.59 15.64
CA TYR A 72 -9.59 -0.17 15.87
C TYR A 72 -10.91 0.29 15.23
N GLY A 73 -11.55 -0.55 14.40
CA GLY A 73 -12.75 -0.19 13.65
C GLY A 73 -12.43 0.74 12.46
N VAL A 74 -13.22 0.66 11.38
CA VAL A 74 -13.10 1.56 10.22
C VAL A 74 -13.69 2.92 10.58
N VAL A 75 -12.88 3.86 11.06
CA VAL A 75 -13.22 5.28 11.05
C VAL A 75 -11.94 6.08 10.80
N ASN A 76 -11.73 6.56 9.56
CA ASN A 76 -10.85 7.70 9.25
C ASN A 76 -9.32 7.59 9.41
N HIS A 77 -8.71 6.44 9.72
CA HIS A 77 -7.24 6.38 9.83
C HIS A 77 -6.54 6.07 8.49
N ASP A 78 -6.68 7.01 7.58
CA ASP A 78 -5.59 7.34 6.67
C ASP A 78 -4.61 8.22 7.47
N PRO A 79 -3.31 7.90 7.57
CA PRO A 79 -2.33 8.82 8.16
C PRO A 79 -2.18 10.13 7.36
N MET A 80 -2.78 10.24 6.17
CA MET A 80 -2.85 11.45 5.34
C MET A 80 -4.22 12.14 5.30
N LEU A 81 -5.24 11.70 6.06
CA LEU A 81 -6.47 12.49 6.19
C LEU A 81 -6.22 13.71 7.09
N GLN A 82 -5.69 14.74 6.43
CA GLN A 82 -5.63 16.13 6.85
C GLN A 82 -6.95 16.56 7.51
N GLU A 83 -6.82 17.44 8.50
CA GLU A 83 -7.92 18.27 8.98
C GLU A 83 -8.60 18.97 7.79
N GLY A 84 -9.78 18.50 7.38
CA GLY A 84 -10.46 19.08 6.24
C GLY A 84 -11.72 18.32 5.86
N GLU A 85 -12.85 18.78 6.38
CA GLU A 85 -14.21 18.54 5.88
C GLU A 85 -14.81 17.13 6.08
N ARG A 86 -15.73 17.08 7.04
CA ARG A 86 -16.59 15.96 7.39
C ARG A 86 -17.84 16.01 6.50
N PRO A 87 -18.16 15.02 5.64
CA PRO A 87 -19.51 14.91 5.09
C PRO A 87 -20.43 14.31 6.17
N GLN A 88 -21.34 15.12 6.69
CA GLN A 88 -22.41 14.67 7.58
C GLN A 88 -23.41 13.78 6.81
N SER A 89 -23.12 12.49 6.60
CA SER A 89 -24.16 11.60 6.06
C SER A 89 -24.04 10.11 6.38
N VAL A 90 -22.90 9.58 6.84
CA VAL A 90 -22.75 8.12 7.03
C VAL A 90 -23.05 7.65 8.47
N THR A 91 -23.85 8.40 9.24
CA THR A 91 -24.33 7.95 10.56
C THR A 91 -25.72 7.27 10.47
N ARG A 92 -26.43 7.37 9.34
CA ARG A 92 -27.81 6.87 9.22
C ARG A 92 -27.97 5.41 8.77
N ALA A 93 -26.93 4.73 8.32
CA ALA A 93 -27.08 3.38 7.78
C ALA A 93 -27.12 2.23 8.83
N PHE A 94 -26.80 2.49 10.10
CA PHE A 94 -26.68 1.43 11.12
C PHE A 94 -27.66 1.51 12.30
N LEU A 95 -28.66 2.40 12.27
CA LEU A 95 -29.60 2.57 13.39
C LEU A 95 -31.04 2.08 13.15
N ASN A 96 -31.35 1.48 11.99
CA ASN A 96 -32.72 1.00 11.69
C ASN A 96 -32.83 -0.53 11.65
N ARG A 97 -32.41 -1.20 12.72
CA ARG A 97 -32.89 -2.58 13.00
C ARG A 97 -33.15 -2.79 14.49
N ALA A 98 -34.14 -2.09 15.01
CA ALA A 98 -34.82 -2.45 16.25
C ALA A 98 -36.34 -2.43 16.02
N SER A 99 -36.97 -3.59 16.16
CA SER A 99 -38.38 -3.80 16.52
C SER A 99 -38.40 -5.19 17.17
N SER A 100 -38.19 -5.35 18.48
CA SER A 100 -39.13 -5.08 19.59
C SER A 100 -40.53 -5.67 19.34
N VAL A 101 -40.80 -6.80 20.02
CA VAL A 101 -42.01 -7.17 20.80
C VAL A 101 -41.59 -8.41 21.62
N ASP A 102 -41.21 -8.25 22.90
CA ASP A 102 -42.04 -8.21 24.12
C ASP A 102 -42.60 -9.58 24.53
N SER A 103 -42.41 -9.92 25.81
CA SER A 103 -42.74 -11.19 26.47
C SER A 103 -43.89 -11.01 27.46
N GLY A 104 -44.85 -11.94 27.46
CA GLY A 104 -45.94 -12.09 28.43
C GLY A 104 -47.14 -12.74 27.73
N VAL A 105 -47.65 -13.92 28.09
CA VAL A 105 -47.98 -14.49 29.42
C VAL A 105 -47.55 -15.96 29.50
#